data_AF-A0A3D1BBL8-F1
#
_entry.id   AF-A0A3D1BBL8-F1
#
_cell.length_a   1.000
_cell.length_b   1.000
_cell.length_c   1.000
_cell.angle_alpha   90.00
_cell.angle_beta   90.00
_cell.angle_gamma   90.00
#
_symmetry.space_group_name_H-M   'P 1'
#
loop_
_entity.id
_entity.type
_entity.pdbx_description
1 polymer ?
#
loop_
_entity_poly.entity_id
_entity_poly.type
_entity_poly.pdbx_seq_one_letter_code
_entity_poly.pdbx_strand_id
1 'polypeptide(L)'
;MATTTTALPKAPVTDTASESNERKLRRFAPSWFLVSPSVALLLLWMLVPLSMTVYFSVIRYNLLYPGENDFVGLENFHYFLTDAGFMPGMINTLLLVGSVLLISVVLGV
;
A
#
# COMPACT_ATOMS: atom_id res chain seq x y z
N MET A 1 23.05 58.79 58.76
CA MET A 1 24.05 57.70 58.70
C MET A 1 23.35 56.45 58.19
N ALA A 2 23.97 55.72 57.27
CA ALA A 2 23.34 54.83 56.29
C ALA A 2 22.79 53.50 56.86
N THR A 3 21.62 53.10 56.38
CA THR A 3 21.02 51.77 56.56
C THR A 3 21.46 50.88 55.39
N THR A 4 22.30 49.88 55.65
CA THR A 4 22.72 48.89 54.64
C THR A 4 21.62 47.85 54.45
N THR A 5 20.91 47.91 53.34
CA THR A 5 20.02 46.85 52.85
C THR A 5 20.83 45.84 52.04
N THR A 6 20.94 44.62 52.55
CA THR A 6 21.52 43.47 51.85
C THR A 6 20.52 42.97 50.81
N ALA A 7 20.81 43.18 49.53
CA ALA A 7 20.06 42.59 48.42
C ALA A 7 20.42 41.10 48.26
N LEU A 8 19.43 40.21 48.37
CA LEU A 8 19.58 38.79 48.07
C LEU A 8 19.88 38.58 46.57
N PRO A 9 20.81 37.68 46.19
CA PRO A 9 21.00 37.29 44.81
C PRO A 9 19.81 36.44 44.33
N LYS A 10 19.11 36.93 43.30
CA LYS A 10 18.01 36.23 42.64
C LYS A 10 18.59 35.02 41.89
N ALA A 11 18.29 33.81 42.37
CA ALA A 11 18.69 32.56 41.73
C ALA A 11 18.23 32.53 40.26
N PRO A 12 19.03 31.97 39.33
CA PRO A 12 18.63 31.84 37.94
C PRO A 12 17.45 30.86 37.88
N VAL A 13 16.28 31.37 37.49
CA VAL A 13 15.08 30.56 37.25
C VAL A 13 15.43 29.56 36.16
N THR A 14 15.56 28.30 36.53
CA THR A 14 15.92 27.22 35.61
C THR A 14 14.67 26.87 34.80
N ASP A 15 14.67 27.20 33.50
CA ASP A 15 13.63 26.94 32.49
C ASP A 15 13.42 25.44 32.19
N THR A 16 13.27 24.62 33.23
CA THR A 16 13.12 23.16 33.14
C THR A 16 11.79 22.74 32.48
N ALA A 17 10.74 23.57 32.59
CA ALA A 17 9.45 23.30 32.00
C ALA A 17 9.40 23.60 30.48
N SER A 18 10.08 24.66 30.04
CA SER A 18 10.08 25.11 28.64
C SER A 18 10.75 24.09 27.71
N GLU A 19 11.91 23.56 28.10
CA GLU A 19 12.64 22.61 27.25
C GLU A 19 11.94 21.26 27.05
N SER A 20 11.08 20.86 27.99
CA SER A 20 10.36 19.58 27.91
C SER A 20 9.22 19.62 26.88
N ASN A 21 8.56 20.79 26.76
CA ASN A 21 7.41 20.98 25.90
C ASN A 21 7.84 21.15 24.43
N GLU A 22 8.97 21.83 24.18
CA GLU A 22 9.52 21.99 22.83
C GLU A 22 10.07 20.68 22.23
N ARG A 23 10.64 19.80 23.06
CA ARG A 23 11.09 18.46 22.63
C ARG A 23 9.93 17.55 22.23
N LYS A 24 8.73 17.76 22.79
CA LYS A 24 7.54 16.96 22.50
C LYS A 24 6.86 17.38 21.20
N LEU A 25 6.84 18.68 20.87
CA LEU A 25 6.31 19.19 19.60
C LEU A 25 7.17 18.78 18.39
N ARG A 26 8.49 18.68 18.55
CA ARG A 26 9.41 18.30 17.46
C ARG A 26 9.40 16.80 17.13
N ARG A 27 8.73 15.96 17.94
CA ARG A 27 8.60 14.51 17.70
C ARG A 27 7.44 14.12 16.79
N PHE A 28 6.59 15.07 16.41
CA PHE A 28 5.53 14.86 15.41
C PHE A 28 5.96 15.38 14.04
N ALA A 29 7.22 15.18 13.66
CA ALA A 29 7.62 15.32 12.27
C ALA A 29 6.77 14.32 11.44
N PRO A 30 6.03 14.76 10.42
CA PRO A 30 5.10 13.92 9.70
C PRO A 30 5.90 13.07 8.71
N SER A 31 6.54 12.00 9.19
CA SER A 31 7.29 11.05 8.35
C SER A 31 6.45 10.53 7.18
N TRP A 32 5.12 10.50 7.34
CA TRP A 32 4.16 10.15 6.30
C TRP A 32 4.17 11.12 5.12
N PHE A 33 4.44 12.41 5.32
CA PHE A 33 4.44 13.41 4.24
C PHE A 33 5.65 13.25 3.30
N LEU A 34 6.75 12.68 3.80
CA LEU A 34 7.93 12.36 2.99
C LEU A 34 7.74 11.05 2.22
N VAL A 35 6.94 10.11 2.75
CA VAL A 35 6.63 8.81 2.11
C VAL A 35 5.43 8.91 1.17
N SER A 36 4.51 9.84 1.40
CA SER A 36 3.26 10.00 0.63
C SER A 36 3.47 10.19 -0.88
N PRO A 37 4.45 10.97 -1.41
CA PRO A 37 4.59 11.11 -2.86
C PRO A 37 5.01 9.80 -3.54
N SER A 38 5.91 9.02 -2.92
CA SER A 38 6.34 7.72 -3.46
C SER A 38 5.21 6.69 -3.41
N VAL A 39 4.47 6.61 -2.30
CA VAL A 39 3.34 5.68 -2.16
C VAL A 39 2.21 6.06 -3.10
N ALA A 40 1.86 7.34 -3.21
CA ALA A 40 0.83 7.79 -4.15
C ALA A 40 1.21 7.43 -5.60
N LEU A 41 2.48 7.64 -5.99
CA LEU A 41 2.95 7.27 -7.30
C LEU A 41 2.86 5.75 -7.55
N LEU A 42 3.32 4.92 -6.61
CA LEU A 42 3.24 3.46 -6.73
C LEU A 42 1.79 2.96 -6.77
N LEU A 43 0.92 3.56 -5.97
CA LEU A 43 -0.51 3.23 -5.97
C LEU A 43 -1.14 3.59 -7.31
N LEU A 44 -0.94 4.81 -7.80
CA LEU A 44 -1.45 5.22 -9.11
C LEU A 44 -0.91 4.31 -10.22
N TRP A 45 0.38 4.00 -10.16
CA TRP A 45 1.05 3.13 -11.13
C TRP A 45 0.47 1.71 -11.16
N MET A 46 0.03 1.16 -10.02
CA MET A 46 -0.63 -0.15 -9.97
C MET A 46 -2.13 -0.07 -10.25
N LEU A 47 -2.79 0.99 -9.81
CA LEU A 47 -4.25 1.13 -9.90
C LEU A 47 -4.71 1.39 -11.35
N VAL A 48 -3.94 2.16 -12.13
CA VAL A 48 -4.25 2.41 -13.54
C VAL A 48 -4.30 1.11 -14.37
N PRO A 49 -3.24 0.27 -14.41
CA PRO A 49 -3.29 -0.97 -15.17
C PRO A 49 -4.31 -1.96 -14.60
N LEU A 50 -4.48 -2.03 -13.28
CA LEU A 50 -5.52 -2.86 -12.66
C LEU A 50 -6.92 -2.45 -13.14
N SER A 51 -7.22 -1.14 -13.14
CA SER A 51 -8.52 -0.61 -13.58
C SER A 51 -8.76 -0.91 -15.06
N MET A 52 -7.71 -0.82 -15.89
CA MET A 52 -7.77 -1.24 -17.29
C MET A 52 -8.07 -2.74 -17.42
N THR A 53 -7.41 -3.60 -16.63
CA THR A 53 -7.71 -5.05 -16.63
C THR A 53 -9.16 -5.34 -16.25
N VAL A 54 -9.69 -4.67 -15.22
CA VAL A 54 -11.09 -4.82 -14.82
C VAL A 54 -12.03 -4.34 -15.91
N TYR A 55 -11.76 -3.17 -16.52
CA TYR A 55 -12.55 -2.65 -17.63
C TYR A 55 -12.57 -3.62 -18.82
N PHE A 56 -11.41 -4.16 -19.22
CA PHE A 56 -11.32 -5.14 -20.30
C PHE A 56 -11.96 -6.49 -19.96
N SER A 57 -12.05 -6.86 -18.67
CA SER A 57 -12.70 -8.11 -18.27
C SER A 57 -14.22 -8.11 -18.50
N VAL A 58 -14.87 -6.94 -18.53
CA VAL A 58 -16.34 -6.81 -18.64
C VAL A 58 -16.83 -6.38 -20.04
N ILE A 59 -15.92 -6.04 -20.95
CA ILE A 59 -16.24 -5.71 -22.33
C ILE A 59 -15.75 -6.81 -23.28
N ARG A 60 -16.34 -6.91 -24.46
CA ARG A 60 -15.81 -7.73 -25.54
C ARG A 60 -14.77 -6.93 -26.31
N TYR A 61 -13.49 -7.08 -25.96
CA TYR A 61 -12.40 -6.39 -26.64
C TYR A 61 -11.84 -7.24 -27.80
N ASN A 62 -11.95 -6.75 -29.04
CA ASN A 62 -11.41 -7.42 -30.24
C ASN A 62 -10.39 -6.52 -30.97
N LEU A 63 -9.15 -6.98 -31.09
CA LEU A 63 -8.08 -6.23 -31.74
C LEU A 63 -8.28 -6.09 -33.26
N LEU A 64 -9.05 -6.98 -33.88
CA LEU A 64 -9.33 -6.96 -35.33
C LEU A 64 -10.48 -6.01 -35.69
N TYR A 65 -11.35 -5.69 -34.73
CA TYR A 65 -12.50 -4.80 -34.91
C TYR A 65 -12.48 -3.70 -33.84
N PRO A 66 -11.60 -2.69 -33.98
CA PRO A 66 -11.32 -1.69 -32.93
C PRO A 66 -12.47 -0.71 -32.61
N GLY A 67 -13.71 -0.98 -33.04
CA GLY A 67 -14.89 -0.15 -32.78
C GLY A 67 -16.01 -0.84 -32.00
N GLU A 68 -16.00 -2.17 -31.88
CA GLU A 68 -17.03 -2.93 -31.18
C GLU A 68 -16.52 -3.29 -29.78
N ASN A 69 -16.88 -2.47 -28.78
CA ASN A 69 -16.56 -2.71 -27.38
C ASN A 69 -17.86 -2.87 -26.58
N ASP A 70 -18.65 -3.88 -26.96
CA ASP A 70 -19.91 -4.14 -26.30
C ASP A 70 -19.67 -4.52 -24.84
N PHE A 71 -20.46 -3.93 -23.93
CA PHE A 71 -20.46 -4.29 -22.53
C PHE A 71 -21.17 -5.64 -22.35
N VAL A 72 -20.40 -6.68 -22.05
CA VAL A 72 -20.88 -8.07 -21.95
C VAL A 72 -20.96 -8.57 -20.50
N GLY A 73 -20.62 -7.71 -19.53
CA GLY A 73 -20.72 -8.03 -18.10
C GLY A 73 -19.84 -9.22 -17.71
N LEU A 74 -20.47 -10.34 -17.33
CA LEU A 74 -19.76 -11.55 -16.86
C LEU A 74 -19.61 -12.64 -17.92
N GLU A 75 -20.11 -12.41 -19.14
CA GLU A 75 -20.12 -13.44 -20.19
C GLU A 75 -18.71 -13.95 -20.54
N ASN A 76 -17.70 -13.07 -20.50
CA ASN A 76 -16.30 -13.46 -20.71
C ASN A 76 -15.84 -14.56 -19.72
N PHE A 77 -16.28 -14.48 -18.47
CA PHE A 77 -15.93 -15.49 -17.45
C PHE A 77 -16.69 -16.79 -17.67
N HIS A 78 -17.96 -16.73 -18.08
CA HIS A 78 -18.74 -17.91 -18.38
C HIS A 78 -18.09 -18.71 -19.52
N TYR A 79 -17.80 -18.05 -20.66
CA TYR A 79 -17.10 -18.71 -21.77
C TYR A 79 -15.77 -19.30 -21.35
N PHE A 80 -14.97 -18.55 -20.58
CA PHE A 80 -13.66 -19.01 -20.10
C PHE A 80 -13.76 -20.25 -19.20
N LEU A 81 -14.71 -20.29 -18.27
CA LEU A 81 -14.90 -21.42 -17.35
C LEU A 81 -15.49 -22.67 -18.05
N THR A 82 -16.31 -22.47 -19.08
CA THR A 82 -16.90 -23.58 -19.86
C THR A 82 -15.98 -24.15 -20.92
N ASP A 83 -14.80 -23.55 -21.14
CA ASP A 83 -13.82 -24.03 -22.10
C ASP A 83 -13.22 -25.38 -21.67
N ALA A 84 -13.12 -26.31 -22.62
CA ALA A 84 -12.65 -27.68 -22.35
C ALA A 84 -11.17 -27.73 -21.90
N GLY A 85 -10.36 -26.73 -22.25
CA GLY A 85 -8.95 -26.63 -21.88
C GLY A 85 -8.72 -25.94 -20.53
N PHE A 86 -9.65 -25.08 -20.08
CA PHE A 86 -9.46 -24.28 -18.88
C PHE A 86 -9.34 -25.13 -17.60
N MET A 87 -10.34 -25.98 -17.32
CA MET A 87 -10.38 -26.78 -16.09
C MET A 87 -9.18 -27.74 -15.95
N PRO A 88 -8.79 -28.52 -16.97
CA PRO A 88 -7.58 -29.35 -16.90
C PRO A 88 -6.31 -28.53 -16.66
N GLY A 89 -6.17 -27.38 -17.33
CA GLY A 89 -5.02 -26.49 -17.16
C GLY A 89 -4.91 -25.93 -15.74
N MET A 90 -6.02 -25.43 -15.19
CA MET A 90 -6.09 -24.94 -13.81
C MET A 90 -5.71 -26.02 -12.79
N ILE A 91 -6.22 -27.24 -12.96
CA ILE A 91 -5.90 -28.37 -12.09
C ILE A 91 -4.40 -28.70 -12.16
N ASN A 92 -3.82 -28.72 -13.35
CA ASN A 92 -2.38 -28.96 -13.50
C ASN A 92 -1.53 -27.92 -12.77
N THR A 93 -1.87 -26.63 -12.87
CA THR A 93 -1.17 -25.57 -12.14
C THR A 93 -1.33 -25.72 -10.62
N LEU A 94 -2.53 -26.01 -10.13
CA LEU A 94 -2.78 -26.23 -8.71
C LEU A 94 -2.02 -27.46 -8.19
N LEU A 95 -1.99 -28.55 -8.95
CA LEU A 95 -1.22 -29.74 -8.61
C LEU A 95 0.28 -29.43 -8.58
N LEU A 96 0.80 -28.69 -9.55
CA LEU A 96 2.21 -28.30 -9.59
C LEU A 96 2.56 -27.45 -8.37
N VAL A 97 1.85 -26.33 -8.18
CA VAL A 97 2.10 -25.41 -7.07
C VAL A 97 1.93 -26.12 -5.73
N GLY A 98 0.85 -26.88 -5.56
CA GLY A 98 0.57 -27.65 -4.35
C GLY A 98 1.65 -28.70 -4.05
N SER A 99 2.11 -29.43 -5.06
CA SER A 99 3.17 -30.44 -4.90
C SER A 99 4.51 -29.79 -4.55
N VAL A 100 4.87 -28.69 -5.22
CA VAL A 100 6.09 -27.94 -4.92
C VAL A 100 6.06 -27.40 -3.50
N LEU A 101 4.95 -26.79 -3.09
CA LEU A 101 4.76 -26.29 -1.72
C LEU A 101 4.89 -27.43 -0.70
N LEU A 102 4.18 -28.54 -0.92
CA LEU A 102 4.24 -29.70 -0.03
C LEU A 102 5.67 -30.23 0.13
N ILE A 103 6.38 -30.43 -0.98
CA ILE A 103 7.76 -30.92 -0.97
C ILE A 103 8.67 -29.92 -0.24
N SER A 104 8.54 -28.62 -0.54
CA SER A 104 9.37 -27.58 0.06
C SER A 104 9.19 -27.46 1.58
N VAL A 105 7.96 -27.62 2.08
CA VAL A 105 7.67 -27.54 3.52
C VAL A 105 8.11 -28.81 4.25
N VAL A 106 7.90 -29.98 3.65
CA VAL A 106 8.23 -31.27 4.29
C VAL A 106 9.72 -31.56 4.24
N LEU A 107 10.41 -31.25 3.13
CA LEU A 107 11.85 -31.50 2.98
C LEU A 107 12.72 -30.31 3.37
N GLY A 108 12.17 -29.10 3.45
CA GLY A 108 12.92 -27.87 3.76
C GLY A 108 12.95 -27.47 5.23
N VAL A 109 12.10 -28.08 6.08
CA VAL A 109 12.18 -28.03 7.55
C VAL A 109 13.20 -29.06 8.04
#